data_AF-A0A4Q2XDP1-F1
#
_entry.id   AF-A0A4Q2XDP1-F1
#
_cell.length_a   1.000
_cell.length_b   1.000
_cell.length_c   1.000
_cell.angle_alpha   90.00
_cell.angle_beta   90.00
_cell.angle_gamma   90.00
#
_symmetry.space_group_name_H-M   'P 1'
#
loop_
_entity.id
_entity.type
_entity.pdbx_description
1 polymer ?
#
loop_
_entity_poly.entity_id
_entity_poly.type
_entity_poly.pdbx_seq_one_letter_code
_entity_poly.pdbx_strand_id
1 'polypeptide(L)'
;MYDPPLAPADPDSVIVRKKRFWWKSLWFSVTATIVPVVAGMLISAVVVSAAMGKIPDPSTDAEMDGLHFTMIVAFLLNVAGFLLSALGLVWLVVSLIRYFTLPKVAP
;
A
#
# COMPACT_ATOMS: atom_id res chain seq x y z
N MET A 1 42.54 23.62 -28.21
CA MET A 1 41.18 23.06 -28.31
C MET A 1 40.88 22.37 -27.00
N TYR A 2 39.82 22.78 -26.31
CA TYR A 2 39.37 22.09 -25.09
C TYR A 2 38.44 20.98 -25.56
N ASP A 3 38.91 19.74 -25.56
CA ASP A 3 38.04 18.59 -25.77
C ASP A 3 37.22 18.40 -24.49
N PRO A 4 35.88 18.53 -24.54
CA PRO A 4 35.07 18.27 -23.37
C PRO A 4 35.31 16.82 -22.93
N PRO A 5 35.39 16.55 -21.61
CA PRO A 5 35.53 15.18 -21.13
C PRO A 5 34.41 14.36 -21.74
N LEU A 6 34.78 13.25 -22.39
CA LEU A 6 33.84 12.22 -22.86
C LEU A 6 32.92 11.94 -21.67
N ALA A 7 31.69 12.48 -21.71
CA ALA A 7 30.70 12.22 -20.70
C ALA A 7 30.69 10.70 -20.51
N PRO A 8 30.76 10.19 -19.26
CA PRO A 8 30.81 8.75 -19.06
C PRO A 8 29.64 8.18 -19.83
N ALA A 9 29.95 7.37 -20.84
CA ALA A 9 28.96 6.72 -21.69
C ALA A 9 28.07 5.97 -20.72
N ASP A 10 26.89 6.53 -20.46
CA ASP A 10 26.05 6.10 -19.36
C ASP A 10 25.75 4.62 -19.61
N PRO A 11 26.24 3.70 -18.76
CA PRO A 11 26.39 2.29 -19.14
C PRO A 11 25.04 1.63 -19.41
N ASP A 12 23.96 2.21 -18.88
CA ASP A 12 22.60 1.78 -19.13
C ASP A 12 21.85 2.79 -20.00
N SER A 13 21.30 2.31 -21.13
CA SER A 13 20.36 3.11 -21.92
C SER A 13 19.19 3.58 -21.04
N VAL A 14 18.70 4.80 -21.28
CA VAL A 14 17.61 5.43 -20.51
C VAL A 14 16.38 4.51 -20.38
N ILE A 15 16.17 3.64 -21.37
CA ILE A 15 15.09 2.65 -21.42
C ILE A 15 15.26 1.56 -20.37
N VAL A 16 16.48 1.04 -20.16
CA VAL A 16 16.76 0.00 -19.16
C VAL A 16 16.49 0.52 -17.75
N ARG A 17 16.92 1.75 -17.44
CA ARG A 17 16.64 2.42 -16.16
C ARG A 17 15.15 2.65 -15.93
N LYS A 18 14.42 3.13 -16.95
CA LYS A 18 12.94 3.27 -16.87
C LYS A 18 12.25 1.94 -16.63
N LYS A 19 12.65 0.87 -17.34
CA LYS A 19 12.06 -0.46 -17.16
C LYS A 19 12.30 -1.01 -15.75
N ARG A 20 13.50 -0.81 -15.19
CA ARG A 20 13.84 -1.22 -13.82
C ARG A 20 13.06 -0.42 -12.78
N PHE A 21 12.85 0.87 -13.01
CA PHE A 21 12.01 1.71 -12.17
C PHE A 21 10.56 1.20 -12.12
N TRP A 22 9.93 0.96 -13.28
CA TRP A 22 8.55 0.46 -13.33
C TRP A 22 8.40 -0.96 -12.78
N TRP A 23 9.41 -1.81 -12.96
CA TRP A 23 9.43 -3.12 -12.31
C TRP A 23 9.45 -3.02 -10.79
N LYS A 24 10.29 -2.15 -10.22
CA LYS A 24 10.28 -1.88 -8.77
C LYS A 24 8.97 -1.25 -8.32
N SER A 25 8.40 -0.35 -9.13
CA SER A 25 7.11 0.28 -8.85
C SER A 25 5.99 -0.75 -8.76
N LEU A 26 5.97 -1.74 -9.66
CA LEU A 26 5.04 -2.88 -9.62
C LEU A 26 5.09 -3.64 -8.29
N TRP A 27 6.29 -4.01 -7.84
CA TRP A 27 6.46 -4.68 -6.54
C TRP A 27 5.98 -3.81 -5.39
N PHE A 28 6.32 -2.52 -5.41
CA PHE A 28 5.86 -1.57 -4.41
C PHE A 28 4.33 -1.45 -4.39
N SER A 29 3.67 -1.38 -5.55
CA SER A 29 2.21 -1.36 -5.66
C SER A 29 1.56 -2.60 -5.09
N VAL A 30 2.11 -3.79 -5.38
CA VAL A 30 1.59 -5.05 -4.83
C VAL A 30 1.65 -5.03 -3.31
N THR A 31 2.80 -4.64 -2.73
CA THR A 31 2.92 -4.50 -1.28
C THR A 31 2.00 -3.43 -0.72
N ALA A 32 1.87 -2.27 -1.38
CA ALA A 32 0.99 -1.19 -0.96
C ALA A 32 -0.51 -1.55 -1.08
N THR A 33 -0.86 -2.54 -1.89
CA THR A 33 -2.24 -3.04 -2.00
C THR A 33 -2.53 -4.05 -0.89
N ILE A 34 -1.61 -4.97 -0.61
CA ILE A 34 -1.86 -6.09 0.31
C ILE A 34 -1.63 -5.67 1.77
N VAL A 35 -0.52 -4.97 2.05
CA VAL A 35 -0.08 -4.68 3.42
C VAL A 35 -1.12 -3.87 4.23
N PRO A 36 -1.75 -2.81 3.70
CA PRO A 36 -2.73 -2.04 4.47
C PRO A 36 -3.98 -2.84 4.84
N VAL A 37 -4.44 -3.73 3.96
CA VAL A 37 -5.60 -4.60 4.23
C VAL A 37 -5.26 -5.59 5.33
N VAL A 38 -4.13 -6.28 5.20
CA VAL A 38 -3.69 -7.26 6.20
C VAL A 38 -3.41 -6.59 7.54
N ALA A 39 -2.77 -5.43 7.55
CA ALA A 39 -2.54 -4.66 8.77
C ALA A 39 -3.86 -4.21 9.42
N GLY A 40 -4.82 -3.70 8.65
CA GLY A 40 -6.15 -3.33 9.14
C GLY A 40 -6.89 -4.51 9.75
N MET A 41 -6.88 -5.67 9.09
CA MET A 41 -7.49 -6.90 9.61
C MET A 41 -6.85 -7.37 10.91
N LEU A 42 -5.51 -7.36 11.01
CA LEU A 42 -4.80 -7.76 12.22
C LEU A 42 -5.07 -6.82 13.39
N ILE A 43 -5.05 -5.50 13.15
CA ILE A 43 -5.35 -4.52 14.21
C ILE A 43 -6.77 -4.71 14.70
N SER A 44 -7.73 -4.85 13.79
CA SER A 44 -9.13 -5.07 14.17
C SER A 44 -9.34 -6.39 14.90
N ALA A 45 -8.64 -7.47 14.51
CA ALA A 45 -8.68 -8.74 15.23
C ALA A 45 -8.15 -8.59 16.67
N VAL A 46 -7.07 -7.84 16.88
CA VAL A 46 -6.52 -7.56 18.21
C VAL A 46 -7.48 -6.73 19.05
N VAL A 47 -8.06 -5.68 18.47
CA VAL A 47 -9.00 -4.78 19.15
C VAL A 47 -10.28 -5.52 19.54
N VAL A 48 -10.85 -6.32 18.65
CA VAL A 48 -12.05 -7.13 18.94
C VAL A 48 -11.74 -8.21 19.98
N SER A 49 -10.58 -8.86 19.90
CA SER A 49 -10.17 -9.86 20.90
C SER A 49 -10.00 -9.23 22.29
N ALA A 50 -9.44 -8.03 22.37
CA ALA A 50 -9.31 -7.27 23.61
C ALA A 50 -10.68 -6.85 24.16
N ALA A 51 -11.64 -6.53 23.29
CA ALA A 51 -13.01 -6.20 23.68
C ALA A 51 -13.79 -7.44 24.17
N MET A 52 -13.65 -8.58 23.50
CA MET A 52 -14.30 -9.83 23.90
C MET A 52 -13.72 -10.43 25.19
N GLY A 53 -12.45 -10.19 25.49
CA GLY A 53 -11.87 -10.57 26.79
C GLY A 53 -12.41 -9.75 27.97
N LYS A 54 -13.12 -8.66 27.69
CA LYS A 54 -13.79 -7.79 28.65
C LYS A 54 -15.29 -7.79 28.39
N ILE A 55 -15.94 -8.97 28.39
CA ILE A 55 -17.40 -9.07 28.22
C ILE A 55 -18.02 -8.15 29.28
N PRO A 56 -18.61 -7.01 28.87
CA PRO A 56 -19.14 -6.06 29.82
C PRO A 56 -20.40 -6.64 30.46
N ASP A 57 -20.61 -6.32 31.73
CA ASP A 57 -21.86 -6.70 32.39
C ASP A 57 -22.96 -5.82 31.76
N PRO A 58 -23.96 -6.41 31.08
CA PRO A 58 -24.94 -5.66 30.29
C PRO A 58 -25.84 -4.73 31.13
N SER A 59 -25.66 -4.71 32.45
CA SER A 59 -26.33 -3.82 33.38
C SER A 59 -25.77 -2.40 33.41
N THR A 60 -24.64 -2.14 32.74
CA THR A 60 -23.94 -0.84 32.83
C THR A 60 -23.84 -0.18 31.44
N ASP A 61 -24.68 0.82 31.18
CA ASP A 61 -24.74 1.55 29.90
C ASP A 61 -23.35 2.07 29.46
N ALA A 62 -22.51 2.50 30.41
CA ALA A 62 -21.17 3.00 30.13
C ALA A 62 -20.21 1.94 29.55
N GLU A 63 -20.39 0.66 29.91
CA GLU A 63 -19.57 -0.43 29.37
C GLU A 63 -20.03 -0.83 27.96
N MET A 64 -21.34 -0.76 27.69
CA MET A 64 -21.90 -0.95 26.35
C MET A 64 -21.46 0.15 25.38
N ASP A 65 -21.46 1.42 25.81
CA ASP A 65 -20.96 2.54 24.99
C ASP A 65 -19.47 2.39 24.65
N GLY A 66 -18.66 1.93 25.61
CA GLY A 66 -17.23 1.64 25.39
C GLY A 66 -17.01 0.51 24.36
N LEU A 67 -17.84 -0.53 24.39
CA LEU A 67 -17.81 -1.62 23.41
C LEU A 67 -18.21 -1.14 22.01
N HIS A 68 -19.29 -0.36 21.91
CA HIS A 68 -19.76 0.21 20.64
C HIS A 68 -18.71 1.13 20.01
N PHE A 69 -18.10 2.02 20.82
CA PHE A 69 -17.02 2.88 20.35
C PHE A 69 -15.84 2.07 19.82
N THR A 70 -15.44 1.01 20.53
CA THR A 70 -14.34 0.13 20.12
C THR A 70 -14.61 -0.58 18.80
N MET A 71 -15.85 -1.06 18.60
CA MET A 71 -16.27 -1.66 17.33
C MET A 71 -16.28 -0.65 16.17
N ILE A 72 -16.76 0.57 16.40
CA ILE A 72 -16.75 1.64 15.40
C ILE A 72 -15.31 1.97 14.98
N VAL A 73 -14.39 2.10 15.94
CA VAL A 73 -12.98 2.37 15.65
C VAL A 73 -12.36 1.25 14.82
N ALA A 74 -12.60 -0.02 15.17
CA ALA A 74 -12.12 -1.17 14.39
C ALA A 74 -12.69 -1.19 12.97
N PHE A 75 -13.96 -0.81 12.80
CA PHE A 75 -14.57 -0.70 11.47
C PHE A 75 -13.91 0.42 10.64
N LEU A 76 -13.72 1.60 11.23
CA LEU A 76 -13.07 2.73 10.55
C LEU A 76 -11.63 2.42 10.13
N LEU A 77 -10.87 1.70 10.96
CA LEU A 77 -9.52 1.26 10.62
C LEU A 77 -9.50 0.30 9.43
N ASN A 78 -10.45 -0.63 9.36
CA ASN A 78 -10.60 -1.50 8.18
C ASN A 78 -10.95 -0.69 6.93
N VAL A 79 -11.89 0.25 7.02
CA VAL A 79 -12.26 1.12 5.89
C VAL A 79 -11.06 1.93 5.39
N ALA A 80 -10.27 2.50 6.29
CA ALA A 80 -9.04 3.21 5.93
C ALA A 80 -8.03 2.27 5.23
N GLY A 81 -7.85 1.05 5.72
CA GLY A 81 -7.02 0.02 5.09
C GLY A 81 -7.48 -0.32 3.67
N PHE A 82 -8.79 -0.46 3.44
CA PHE A 82 -9.37 -0.69 2.12
C PHE A 82 -9.15 0.50 1.17
N LEU A 83 -9.31 1.73 1.64
CA LEU A 83 -9.07 2.92 0.83
C LEU A 83 -7.60 3.03 0.40
N LEU A 84 -6.66 2.76 1.31
CA LEU A 84 -5.23 2.72 0.99
C LEU A 84 -4.89 1.61 0.00
N SER A 85 -5.52 0.44 0.16
CA SER A 85 -5.38 -0.67 -0.78
C SER A 85 -5.90 -0.32 -2.17
N ALA A 86 -7.05 0.35 -2.26
CA ALA A 86 -7.62 0.81 -3.52
C ALA A 86 -6.68 1.78 -4.24
N LEU A 87 -6.05 2.71 -3.51
CA LEU A 87 -5.01 3.59 -4.07
C LEU A 87 -3.80 2.78 -4.58
N GLY A 88 -3.36 1.77 -3.83
CA GLY A 88 -2.31 0.84 -4.27
C GLY A 88 -2.68 0.10 -5.56
N LEU A 89 -3.94 -0.31 -5.70
CA LEU A 89 -4.47 -0.97 -6.89
C LEU A 89 -4.48 -0.01 -8.10
N VAL A 90 -4.93 1.23 -7.92
CA VAL A 90 -4.85 2.26 -8.98
C VAL A 90 -3.40 2.46 -9.42
N TRP A 91 -2.47 2.52 -8.48
CA TRP A 91 -1.05 2.66 -8.77
C TRP A 91 -0.46 1.42 -9.47
N LEU A 92 -0.92 0.21 -9.14
CA LEU A 92 -0.58 -1.03 -9.83
C LEU A 92 -1.03 -0.98 -11.30
N VAL A 93 -2.27 -0.56 -11.57
CA VAL A 93 -2.81 -0.43 -12.92
C VAL A 93 -1.99 0.57 -13.75
N VAL A 94 -1.70 1.75 -13.20
CA VAL A 94 -0.85 2.75 -13.87
C VAL A 94 0.55 2.20 -14.15
N SER A 95 1.13 1.48 -13.19
CA SER A 95 2.46 0.87 -13.33
C SER A 95 2.50 -0.22 -14.39
N LEU A 96 1.46 -1.05 -14.49
CA LEU A 96 1.30 -2.05 -15.55
C LEU A 96 1.23 -1.38 -16.93
N ILE A 97 0.33 -0.40 -17.08
CA ILE A 97 0.15 0.32 -18.35
C ILE A 97 1.49 0.93 -18.80
N ARG A 98 2.19 1.61 -17.89
CA ARG A 98 3.49 2.24 -18.20
C ARG A 98 4.59 1.22 -18.49
N TYR A 99 4.62 0.08 -17.79
CA TYR A 99 5.59 -0.98 -18.06
C TYR A 99 5.40 -1.60 -19.45
N PHE A 100 4.15 -1.86 -19.87
CA PHE A 100 3.85 -2.48 -21.17
C PHE A 100 3.93 -1.52 -22.36
N THR A 101 3.71 -0.22 -22.13
CA THR A 101 3.78 0.81 -23.19
C THR A 101 5.19 1.32 -23.46
N LEU A 102 6.18 0.97 -22.64
CA LEU A 102 7.57 1.34 -22.89
C LEU A 102 8.15 0.55 -24.08
N PRO A 103 8.81 1.23 -25.04
CA PRO A 103 9.44 0.55 -26.18
C PRO A 103 10.50 -0.44 -25.70
N LYS A 104 10.45 -1.65 -26.25
CA LYS A 104 11.34 -2.76 -25.87
C LYS A 104 12.76 -2.61 -26.42
N VAL A 105 12.97 -1.69 -27.36
CA VAL A 105 14.24 -1.45 -28.05
C VAL A 105 14.45 0.07 -28.15
N ALA A 106 15.67 0.53 -27.91
CA ALA A 106 16.05 1.92 -28.19
C ALA A 106 16.01 2.17 -29.70
N PRO A 107 15.51 3.34 -30.17
CA PRO A 107 15.70 3.74 -31.55
C PRO A 107 17.19 3.88 -31.88
#